data_AF-A0A2A3H2E7-F1
#
_entry.id   AF-A0A2A3H2E7-F1
#
_cell.length_a   1.000
_cell.length_b   1.000
_cell.length_c   1.000
_cell.angle_alpha   90.00
_cell.angle_beta   90.00
_cell.angle_gamma   90.00
#
_symmetry.space_group_name_H-M   'P 1'
#
loop_
_entity.id
_entity.type
_entity.pdbx_description
1 polymer ?
#
loop_
_entity_poly.entity_id
_entity_poly.type
_entity_poly.pdbx_seq_one_letter_code
_entity_poly.pdbx_strand_id
1 'polypeptide(L)'
;MSDEAGAAALRQHVLKEAVRIVDGFPEALKPEIYVVSFRIWRVGQDPRCPYVAIGYNTESEVRRVLEQECSYEGTARWEYAYWLLEGFETVGHVPEDPVGSALHLAEAKAEGLWYEDDGTLSEDERDARDDELVAHFDAVCIDTARRLRADGHLERALGRPVPVVLFDMDRPGWETEATEAANPPEVIAEFAEHHAAL
;
A
#
# COMPACT_ATOMS: atom_id res chain seq x y z
N MET A 1 -15.30 -22.34 12.00
CA MET A 1 -15.72 -21.11 12.72
C MET A 1 -14.53 -20.30 13.26
N SER A 2 -13.30 -20.84 13.26
CA SER A 2 -12.08 -20.12 13.68
C SER A 2 -11.39 -19.35 12.56
N ASP A 3 -11.62 -19.69 11.29
CA ASP A 3 -10.75 -19.24 10.18
C ASP A 3 -11.10 -17.84 9.65
N GLU A 4 -12.38 -17.44 9.71
CA GLU A 4 -12.83 -16.11 9.29
C GLU A 4 -12.42 -15.00 10.29
N ALA A 5 -12.21 -15.36 11.55
CA ALA A 5 -11.79 -14.43 12.60
C ALA A 5 -10.29 -14.09 12.54
N GLY A 6 -9.48 -15.00 11.97
CA GLY A 6 -8.07 -14.78 11.69
C GLY A 6 -7.90 -13.69 10.64
N ALA A 7 -8.37 -13.92 9.40
CA ALA A 7 -8.29 -13.00 8.27
C ALA A 7 -8.88 -11.59 8.53
N ALA A 8 -9.85 -11.48 9.43
CA ALA A 8 -10.39 -10.19 9.85
C ALA A 8 -9.42 -9.40 10.75
N ALA A 9 -8.52 -10.08 11.48
CA ALA A 9 -7.65 -9.48 12.47
C ALA A 9 -6.46 -8.74 11.84
N LEU A 10 -5.77 -9.30 10.84
CA LEU A 10 -4.73 -8.55 10.12
C LEU A 10 -5.34 -7.33 9.43
N ARG A 11 -6.48 -7.47 8.74
CA ARG A 11 -7.19 -6.35 8.11
C ARG A 11 -7.53 -5.24 9.11
N GLN A 12 -8.06 -5.62 10.27
CA GLN A 12 -8.39 -4.66 11.32
C GLN A 12 -7.13 -3.96 11.87
N HIS A 13 -6.04 -4.70 12.06
CA HIS A 13 -4.77 -4.15 12.51
C HIS A 13 -4.18 -3.18 11.50
N VAL A 14 -4.08 -3.58 10.22
CA VAL A 14 -3.54 -2.74 9.15
C VAL A 14 -4.38 -1.47 9.00
N LEU A 15 -5.71 -1.56 9.05
CA LEU A 15 -6.57 -0.37 9.03
C LEU A 15 -6.33 0.55 10.24
N LYS A 16 -6.23 -0.02 11.44
CA LYS A 16 -6.00 0.76 12.66
C LYS A 16 -4.67 1.52 12.59
N GLU A 17 -3.60 0.85 12.17
CA GLU A 17 -2.29 1.49 12.04
C GLU A 17 -2.27 2.50 10.90
N ALA A 18 -2.94 2.22 9.78
CA ALA A 18 -3.08 3.18 8.69
C ALA A 18 -3.80 4.47 9.12
N VAL A 19 -4.87 4.36 9.91
CA VAL A 19 -5.55 5.53 10.52
C VAL A 19 -4.58 6.31 11.40
N ARG A 20 -3.85 5.62 12.29
CA ARG A 20 -2.86 6.28 13.18
C ARG A 20 -1.79 7.01 12.38
N ILE A 21 -1.26 6.39 11.34
CA ILE A 21 -0.20 6.95 10.50
C ILE A 21 -0.70 8.20 9.77
N VAL A 22 -1.87 8.13 9.13
CA VAL A 22 -2.47 9.27 8.42
C VAL A 22 -2.77 10.42 9.39
N ASP A 23 -3.32 10.15 10.57
CA ASP A 23 -3.57 11.17 11.59
C ASP A 23 -2.27 11.85 12.06
N GLY A 24 -1.18 11.08 12.09
CA GLY A 24 0.16 11.48 12.48
C GLY A 24 0.98 12.21 11.41
N PHE A 25 0.48 12.36 10.18
CA PHE A 25 1.20 13.13 9.14
C PHE A 25 1.49 14.57 9.62
N PRO A 26 2.63 15.16 9.21
CA PRO A 26 3.03 16.48 9.71
C PRO A 26 1.99 17.56 9.39
N GLU A 27 1.50 18.25 10.42
CA GLU A 27 0.40 19.21 10.30
C GLU A 27 0.69 20.33 9.29
N ALA A 28 1.95 20.78 9.23
CA ALA A 28 2.38 21.80 8.27
C ALA A 28 2.30 21.33 6.81
N LEU A 29 2.38 20.01 6.56
CA LEU A 29 2.37 19.43 5.22
C LEU A 29 0.98 18.98 4.77
N LYS A 30 0.02 18.74 5.67
CA LYS A 30 -1.33 18.28 5.32
C LYS A 30 -2.01 19.09 4.21
N PRO A 31 -1.91 20.44 4.18
CA PRO A 31 -2.46 21.24 3.09
C PRO A 31 -1.78 20.97 1.72
N GLU A 32 -0.57 20.44 1.70
CA GLU A 32 0.19 20.14 0.49
C GLU A 32 0.05 18.70 0.02
N ILE A 33 -0.45 17.79 0.87
CA ILE A 33 -0.58 16.36 0.54
C ILE A 33 -1.69 16.16 -0.50
N TYR A 34 -1.32 15.85 -1.74
CA TYR A 34 -2.29 15.60 -2.82
C TYR A 34 -2.57 14.12 -3.04
N VAL A 35 -1.77 13.22 -2.44
CA VAL A 35 -1.91 11.76 -2.53
C VAL A 35 -1.35 11.10 -1.28
N VAL A 36 -2.03 10.05 -0.82
CA VAL A 36 -1.49 9.09 0.15
C VAL A 36 -0.91 7.91 -0.63
N SER A 37 0.32 7.51 -0.31
CA SER A 37 1.01 6.42 -0.99
C SER A 37 0.99 5.15 -0.15
N PHE A 38 0.59 4.05 -0.77
CA PHE A 38 0.70 2.70 -0.23
C PHE A 38 1.74 1.96 -1.06
N ARG A 39 3.01 2.03 -0.64
CA ARG A 39 4.07 1.24 -1.28
C ARG A 39 4.08 -0.15 -0.67
N ILE A 40 3.64 -1.14 -1.43
CA ILE A 40 3.63 -2.53 -0.98
C ILE A 40 5.02 -3.11 -1.20
N TRP A 41 5.59 -3.57 -0.09
CA TRP A 41 6.93 -4.06 0.25
C TRP A 41 7.06 -5.57 0.51
N ARG A 42 8.23 -6.20 0.35
CA ARG A 42 8.58 -7.46 1.01
C ARG A 42 9.97 -7.40 1.62
N VAL A 43 10.10 -7.84 2.87
CA VAL A 43 11.41 -7.89 3.53
C VAL A 43 12.30 -8.88 2.79
N GLY A 44 13.43 -8.42 2.28
CA GLY A 44 14.37 -9.28 1.55
C GLY A 44 13.79 -9.93 0.28
N GLN A 45 12.72 -9.36 -0.30
CA GLN A 45 11.99 -9.92 -1.44
C GLN A 45 11.30 -11.25 -1.14
N ASP A 46 11.08 -11.57 0.14
CA ASP A 46 10.40 -12.78 0.58
C ASP A 46 8.88 -12.58 0.60
N PRO A 47 8.09 -13.26 -0.25
CA PRO A 47 6.63 -13.13 -0.30
C PRO A 47 5.92 -13.45 1.03
N ARG A 48 6.58 -14.21 1.92
CA ARG A 48 6.10 -14.53 3.28
C ARG A 48 6.22 -13.35 4.24
N CYS A 49 6.97 -12.33 3.88
CA CYS A 49 7.24 -11.16 4.73
C CYS A 49 6.76 -9.84 4.09
N PRO A 50 5.46 -9.70 3.73
CA PRO A 50 4.97 -8.50 3.07
C PRO A 50 4.70 -7.37 4.06
N TYR A 51 4.82 -6.13 3.59
CA TYR A 51 4.45 -4.95 4.35
C TYR A 51 3.95 -3.84 3.43
N VAL A 52 3.28 -2.84 3.99
CA VAL A 52 2.97 -1.59 3.29
C VAL A 52 3.66 -0.43 3.99
N ALA A 53 4.42 0.37 3.25
CA ALA A 53 4.88 1.66 3.71
C ALA A 53 3.83 2.71 3.37
N ILE A 54 3.30 3.38 4.39
CA ILE A 54 2.20 4.35 4.26
C ILE A 54 2.77 5.76 4.33
N GLY A 55 2.73 6.45 3.19
CA GLY A 55 3.28 7.78 3.06
C GLY A 55 2.36 8.74 2.34
N TYR A 56 2.96 9.79 1.80
CA TYR A 56 2.27 10.81 1.03
C TYR A 56 3.21 11.44 0.02
N ASN A 57 2.65 12.15 -0.96
CA ASN A 57 3.39 13.09 -1.77
C ASN A 57 2.77 14.49 -1.71
N THR A 58 3.58 15.52 -1.99
CA THR A 58 3.20 16.93 -1.78
C THR A 58 3.31 17.77 -3.05
N GLU A 59 2.54 18.85 -3.11
CA GLU A 59 2.65 19.85 -4.18
C GLU A 59 4.05 20.46 -4.27
N SER A 60 4.76 20.60 -3.14
CA SER A 60 6.15 21.07 -3.15
C SER A 60 7.10 20.07 -3.82
N GLU A 61 6.87 18.77 -3.63
CA GLU A 61 7.69 17.75 -4.28
C GLU A 61 7.45 17.74 -5.80
N VAL A 62 6.20 17.87 -6.25
CA VAL A 62 5.89 18.02 -7.69
C VAL A 62 6.64 19.20 -8.29
N ARG A 63 6.63 20.37 -7.62
CA ARG A 63 7.41 21.53 -8.07
C ARG A 63 8.91 21.26 -8.12
N ARG A 64 9.47 20.62 -7.09
CA ARG A 64 10.89 20.28 -7.02
C ARG A 64 11.30 19.39 -8.20
N VAL A 65 10.52 18.35 -8.48
CA VAL A 65 10.74 17.42 -9.59
C VAL A 65 10.62 18.13 -10.93
N LEU A 66 9.63 19.01 -11.10
CA LEU A 66 9.45 19.78 -12.33
C LEU A 66 10.61 20.74 -12.63
N GLU A 67 11.25 21.26 -11.60
CA GLU A 67 12.40 22.16 -11.75
C GLU A 67 13.70 21.42 -12.09
N GLN A 68 13.82 20.15 -11.71
CA GLN A 68 15.12 19.47 -11.62
C GLN A 68 15.23 18.20 -12.49
N GLU A 69 14.13 17.48 -12.70
CA GLU A 69 14.18 16.07 -13.13
C GLU A 69 13.21 15.73 -14.27
N CYS A 70 12.00 16.33 -14.27
CA CYS A 70 10.96 16.03 -15.24
C CYS A 70 10.33 17.30 -15.81
N SER A 71 10.02 17.36 -17.11
CA SER A 71 9.36 18.53 -17.72
C SER A 71 7.84 18.37 -17.88
N TYR A 72 7.28 17.23 -17.50
CA TYR A 72 5.86 16.91 -17.67
C TYR A 72 5.18 16.69 -16.32
N GLU A 73 4.16 17.51 -16.03
CA GLU A 73 3.49 17.52 -14.72
C GLU A 73 2.79 16.20 -14.38
N GLY A 74 2.11 15.58 -15.35
CA GLY A 74 1.45 14.28 -15.13
C GLY A 74 2.43 13.21 -14.65
N THR A 75 3.60 13.14 -15.29
CA THR A 75 4.68 12.22 -14.92
C THR A 75 5.26 12.58 -13.54
N ALA A 76 5.58 13.85 -13.28
CA ALA A 76 6.10 14.28 -11.98
C ALA A 76 5.12 14.00 -10.82
N ARG A 77 3.82 14.06 -11.10
CA ARG A 77 2.75 13.85 -10.12
C ARG A 77 2.39 12.38 -9.93
N TRP A 78 2.30 11.59 -10.99
CA TRP A 78 1.66 10.28 -10.91
C TRP A 78 2.61 9.10 -11.08
N GLU A 79 3.86 9.31 -11.50
CA GLU A 79 4.86 8.23 -11.49
C GLU A 79 5.53 8.12 -10.11
N TYR A 80 5.39 6.96 -9.48
CA TYR A 80 5.97 6.70 -8.16
C TYR A 80 7.51 6.82 -8.13
N ALA A 81 8.18 6.78 -9.28
CA ALA A 81 9.62 7.00 -9.40
C ALA A 81 10.06 8.40 -8.94
N TYR A 82 9.16 9.39 -8.93
CA TYR A 82 9.45 10.77 -8.49
C TYR A 82 8.92 11.07 -7.08
N TRP A 83 8.43 10.07 -6.35
CA TRP A 83 7.78 10.28 -5.07
C TRP A 83 8.75 10.23 -3.91
N LEU A 84 8.33 10.80 -2.77
CA LEU A 84 8.95 10.51 -1.49
C LEU A 84 8.73 9.03 -1.16
N LEU A 85 9.81 8.29 -0.90
CA LEU A 85 9.77 6.83 -0.66
C LEU A 85 10.40 6.41 0.68
N GLU A 86 10.97 7.36 1.42
CA GLU A 86 11.70 7.12 2.66
C GLU A 86 11.08 7.85 3.85
N GLY A 87 11.38 7.39 5.06
CA GLY A 87 10.92 8.02 6.30
C GLY A 87 9.46 7.71 6.68
N PHE A 88 8.80 6.81 5.96
CA PHE A 88 7.43 6.39 6.24
C PHE A 88 7.36 5.14 7.10
N GLU A 89 6.32 5.08 7.93
CA GLU A 89 6.05 3.93 8.78
C GLU A 89 5.58 2.73 7.96
N THR A 90 5.99 1.54 8.37
CA THR A 90 5.67 0.26 7.74
C THR A 90 4.70 -0.54 8.60
N VAL A 91 3.76 -1.22 7.96
CA VAL A 91 2.73 -2.04 8.62
C VAL A 91 2.64 -3.39 7.91
N GLY A 92 2.56 -4.49 8.67
CA GLY A 92 2.57 -5.85 8.14
C GLY A 92 3.64 -6.74 8.78
N HIS A 93 4.25 -7.62 8.00
CA HIS A 93 5.27 -8.56 8.47
C HIS A 93 6.67 -7.94 8.47
N VAL A 94 6.90 -7.02 9.41
CA VAL A 94 8.16 -6.30 9.62
C VAL A 94 8.52 -6.20 11.11
N PRO A 95 9.82 -6.09 11.48
CA PRO A 95 10.23 -5.94 12.88
C PRO A 95 9.58 -4.77 13.61
N GLU A 96 9.29 -3.68 12.90
CA GLU A 96 8.65 -2.46 13.43
C GLU A 96 7.17 -2.69 13.80
N ASP A 97 6.54 -3.72 13.22
CA ASP A 97 5.15 -4.12 13.47
C ASP A 97 5.07 -5.59 13.92
N PRO A 98 5.44 -5.89 15.19
CA PRO A 98 5.42 -7.26 15.70
C PRO A 98 4.00 -7.83 15.79
N VAL A 99 2.97 -6.97 15.91
CA VAL A 99 1.57 -7.41 15.94
C VAL A 99 1.13 -7.83 14.54
N GLY A 100 1.37 -7.00 13.52
CA GLY A 100 1.10 -7.33 12.13
C GLY A 100 1.85 -8.58 11.67
N SER A 101 3.12 -8.72 12.08
CA SER A 101 3.93 -9.91 11.78
C SER A 101 3.32 -11.19 12.36
N ALA A 102 2.89 -11.15 13.62
CA ALA A 102 2.27 -12.29 14.27
C ALA A 102 0.91 -12.65 13.65
N LEU A 103 0.11 -11.64 13.28
CA LEU A 103 -1.18 -11.84 12.63
C LEU A 103 -1.03 -12.43 11.22
N HIS A 104 -0.16 -11.86 10.39
CA HIS A 104 0.12 -12.37 9.05
C HIS A 104 0.61 -13.81 9.09
N LEU A 105 1.57 -14.12 9.98
CA LEU A 105 2.08 -15.48 10.15
C LEU A 105 0.97 -16.47 10.56
N ALA A 106 0.09 -16.06 11.48
CA ALA A 106 -1.01 -16.90 11.94
C ALA A 106 -2.01 -17.18 10.82
N GLU A 107 -2.39 -16.16 10.04
CA GLU A 107 -3.27 -16.30 8.89
C GLU A 107 -2.65 -17.18 7.79
N ALA A 108 -1.42 -16.88 7.37
CA ALA A 108 -0.72 -17.67 6.35
C ALA A 108 -0.58 -19.15 6.74
N LYS A 109 -0.38 -19.45 8.04
CA LYS A 109 -0.37 -20.82 8.55
C LYS A 109 -1.74 -21.48 8.55
N ALA A 110 -2.78 -20.74 8.92
CA ALA A 110 -4.15 -21.25 8.93
C ALA A 110 -4.64 -21.59 7.51
N GLU A 111 -4.21 -20.81 6.51
CA GLU A 111 -4.53 -21.00 5.10
C GLU A 111 -3.60 -22.03 4.41
N GLY A 112 -2.58 -22.53 5.12
CA GLY A 112 -1.63 -23.50 4.57
C GLY A 112 -0.62 -22.91 3.58
N LEU A 113 -0.56 -21.58 3.49
CA LEU A 113 0.35 -20.85 2.61
C LEU A 113 1.78 -20.76 3.17
N TRP A 114 1.92 -20.73 4.50
CA TRP A 114 3.24 -20.64 5.13
C TRP A 114 4.10 -21.89 4.85
N TYR A 115 5.36 -21.67 4.48
CA TYR A 115 6.35 -22.72 4.30
C TYR A 115 7.75 -22.29 4.74
N GLU A 116 8.58 -23.27 5.07
CA GLU A 116 9.99 -23.08 5.42
C GLU A 116 10.87 -23.53 4.24
N ASP A 117 12.08 -22.99 4.13
CA ASP A 117 13.04 -23.37 3.08
C ASP A 117 13.78 -24.69 3.42
N ASP A 118 13.02 -25.75 3.68
CA ASP A 118 13.52 -27.07 4.08
C ASP A 118 13.59 -28.08 2.93
N GLY A 119 13.18 -27.66 1.72
CA GLY A 119 13.19 -28.48 0.50
C GLY A 119 12.04 -29.48 0.41
N THR A 120 11.01 -29.36 1.24
CA THR A 120 9.82 -30.24 1.20
C THR A 120 8.87 -29.92 0.05
N LEU A 121 8.84 -28.68 -0.40
CA LEU A 121 8.03 -28.21 -1.53
C LEU A 121 8.85 -28.16 -2.82
N SER A 122 8.20 -28.51 -3.93
CA SER A 122 8.70 -28.20 -5.27
C SER A 122 8.77 -26.69 -5.51
N GLU A 123 9.40 -26.28 -6.61
CA GLU A 123 9.43 -24.88 -7.05
C GLU A 123 8.02 -24.39 -7.39
N ASP A 124 7.29 -25.11 -8.25
CA ASP A 124 5.91 -24.78 -8.62
C ASP A 124 4.96 -24.62 -7.40
N GLU A 125 5.12 -25.45 -6.36
CA GLU A 125 4.32 -25.34 -5.13
C GLU A 125 4.69 -24.12 -4.28
N ARG A 126 5.94 -23.66 -4.34
CA ARG A 126 6.36 -22.44 -3.64
C ARG A 126 5.87 -21.21 -4.40
N ASP A 127 6.07 -21.18 -5.71
CA ASP A 127 5.61 -20.08 -6.56
C ASP A 127 4.10 -19.87 -6.43
N ALA A 128 3.30 -20.95 -6.43
CA ALA A 128 1.85 -20.85 -6.23
C ALA A 128 1.48 -20.26 -4.86
N ARG A 129 2.21 -20.62 -3.79
CA ARG A 129 1.98 -20.07 -2.45
C ARG A 129 2.43 -18.62 -2.35
N ASP A 130 3.51 -18.26 -3.02
CA ASP A 130 4.02 -16.90 -3.09
C ASP A 130 3.01 -15.99 -3.77
N ASP A 131 2.45 -16.41 -4.91
CA ASP A 131 1.38 -15.69 -5.60
C ASP A 131 0.14 -15.50 -4.71
N GLU A 132 -0.27 -16.55 -3.97
CA GLU A 132 -1.41 -16.48 -3.05
C GLU A 132 -1.14 -15.55 -1.84
N LEU A 133 0.07 -15.57 -1.28
CA LEU A 133 0.48 -14.66 -0.19
C LEU A 133 0.49 -13.21 -0.63
N VAL A 134 1.03 -12.93 -1.83
CA VAL A 134 1.04 -11.59 -2.43
C VAL A 134 -0.40 -11.11 -2.65
N ALA A 135 -1.23 -11.92 -3.32
CA ALA A 135 -2.61 -11.57 -3.60
C ALA A 135 -3.43 -11.33 -2.31
N HIS A 136 -3.21 -12.13 -1.26
CA HIS A 136 -3.87 -11.93 0.03
C HIS A 136 -3.50 -10.57 0.64
N PHE A 137 -2.21 -10.24 0.70
CA PHE A 137 -1.76 -8.98 1.29
C PHE A 137 -2.16 -7.76 0.45
N ASP A 138 -2.17 -7.88 -0.87
CA ASP A 138 -2.72 -6.85 -1.77
C ASP A 138 -4.19 -6.57 -1.45
N ALA A 139 -4.99 -7.62 -1.28
CA ALA A 139 -6.39 -7.47 -0.92
C ALA A 139 -6.57 -6.80 0.46
N VAL A 140 -5.65 -7.01 1.41
CA VAL A 140 -5.62 -6.29 2.70
C VAL A 140 -5.35 -4.80 2.50
N CYS A 141 -4.37 -4.46 1.65
CA CYS A 141 -4.00 -3.07 1.36
C CYS A 141 -5.10 -2.32 0.61
N ILE A 142 -5.69 -2.94 -0.41
CA ILE A 142 -6.82 -2.39 -1.18
C ILE A 142 -8.02 -2.14 -0.27
N ASP A 143 -8.42 -3.11 0.55
CA ASP A 143 -9.52 -2.93 1.50
C ASP A 143 -9.22 -1.80 2.51
N THR A 144 -7.99 -1.75 3.03
CA THR A 144 -7.58 -0.69 3.96
C THR A 144 -7.73 0.70 3.31
N ALA A 145 -7.21 0.88 2.10
CA ALA A 145 -7.33 2.14 1.36
C ALA A 145 -8.79 2.53 1.12
N ARG A 146 -9.64 1.57 0.73
CA ARG A 146 -11.08 1.78 0.55
C ARG A 146 -11.75 2.24 1.84
N ARG A 147 -11.43 1.59 2.97
CA ARG A 147 -12.05 1.89 4.27
C ARG A 147 -11.61 3.23 4.84
N LEU A 148 -10.32 3.59 4.73
CA LEU A 148 -9.83 4.92 5.10
C LEU A 148 -10.64 6.05 4.43
N ARG A 149 -11.03 5.84 3.17
CA ARG A 149 -11.90 6.77 2.45
C ARG A 149 -13.37 6.65 2.82
N ALA A 150 -13.94 5.45 2.75
CA ALA A 150 -15.36 5.21 2.96
C ALA A 150 -15.83 5.64 4.36
N ASP A 151 -14.96 5.47 5.36
CA ASP A 151 -15.21 5.89 6.73
C ASP A 151 -14.92 7.40 6.95
N GLY A 152 -14.48 8.12 5.90
CA GLY A 152 -14.18 9.56 5.90
C GLY A 152 -12.92 9.95 6.65
N HIS A 153 -12.02 9.01 6.97
CA HIS A 153 -10.80 9.31 7.73
C HIS A 153 -9.84 10.21 6.96
N LEU A 154 -9.59 9.92 5.68
CA LEU A 154 -8.70 10.75 4.85
C LEU A 154 -9.16 12.20 4.78
N GLU A 155 -10.46 12.42 4.54
CA GLU A 155 -11.01 13.78 4.43
C GLU A 155 -10.98 14.52 5.77
N ARG A 156 -11.26 13.83 6.89
CA ARG A 156 -11.11 14.43 8.23
C ARG A 156 -9.67 14.80 8.55
N ALA A 157 -8.72 13.94 8.19
CA ALA A 157 -7.30 14.14 8.50
C ALA A 157 -6.65 15.21 7.61
N LEU A 158 -7.01 15.26 6.32
CA LEU A 158 -6.35 16.11 5.32
C LEU A 158 -7.19 17.33 4.90
N GLY A 159 -8.44 17.41 5.34
CA GLY A 159 -9.37 18.51 5.03
C GLY A 159 -9.94 18.51 3.62
N ARG A 160 -9.65 17.47 2.82
CA ARG A 160 -10.16 17.30 1.45
C ARG A 160 -10.14 15.83 1.02
N PRO A 161 -10.89 15.44 -0.03
CA PRO A 161 -10.74 14.13 -0.65
C PRO A 161 -9.34 14.01 -1.28
N VAL A 162 -8.57 13.02 -0.85
CA VAL A 162 -7.23 12.71 -1.37
C VAL A 162 -7.20 11.26 -1.85
N PRO A 163 -6.68 10.92 -3.04
CA PRO A 163 -6.52 9.53 -3.51
C PRO A 163 -5.53 8.75 -2.65
N VAL A 164 -5.72 7.43 -2.57
CA VAL A 164 -4.69 6.51 -2.08
C VAL A 164 -4.16 5.75 -3.28
N VAL A 165 -2.91 5.97 -3.67
CA VAL A 165 -2.30 5.23 -4.77
C VAL A 165 -1.51 4.06 -4.20
N LEU A 166 -1.82 2.87 -4.72
CA LEU A 166 -1.16 1.62 -4.34
C LEU A 166 -0.18 1.26 -5.46
N PHE A 167 1.04 0.90 -5.10
CA PHE A 167 2.03 0.45 -6.08
C PHE A 167 3.02 -0.52 -5.46
N ASP A 168 3.64 -1.30 -6.35
CA ASP A 168 4.69 -2.25 -6.03
C ASP A 168 5.77 -2.15 -7.11
N MET A 169 7.02 -1.84 -6.72
CA MET A 169 8.08 -1.55 -7.69
C MET A 169 8.50 -2.78 -8.49
N ASP A 170 8.17 -3.99 -8.02
CA ASP A 170 8.42 -5.26 -8.72
C ASP A 170 7.29 -5.62 -9.70
N ARG A 171 6.18 -4.86 -9.69
CA ARG A 171 5.00 -5.11 -10.53
C ARG A 171 4.53 -3.85 -11.27
N PRO A 172 5.33 -3.30 -12.22
CA PRO A 172 4.94 -2.12 -12.98
C PRO A 172 3.62 -2.34 -13.73
N GLY A 173 2.74 -1.33 -13.70
CA GLY A 173 1.40 -1.35 -14.28
C GLY A 173 0.31 -1.84 -13.33
N TRP A 174 0.66 -2.62 -12.30
CA TRP A 174 -0.32 -3.12 -11.32
C TRP A 174 -0.93 -1.98 -10.48
N GLU A 175 -0.20 -0.87 -10.32
CA GLU A 175 -0.67 0.33 -9.63
C GLU A 175 -1.98 0.89 -10.18
N THR A 176 -2.23 0.73 -11.48
CA THR A 176 -3.48 1.20 -12.11
C THR A 176 -4.66 0.38 -11.58
N GLU A 177 -4.57 -0.94 -11.69
CA GLU A 177 -5.62 -1.86 -11.21
C GLU A 177 -5.87 -1.69 -9.70
N ALA A 178 -4.81 -1.68 -8.91
CA ALA A 178 -4.90 -1.58 -7.46
C ALA A 178 -5.50 -0.23 -7.01
N THR A 179 -5.09 0.87 -7.65
CA THR A 179 -5.58 2.22 -7.36
C THR A 179 -7.04 2.38 -7.78
N GLU A 180 -7.45 1.86 -8.94
CA GLU A 180 -8.86 1.85 -9.35
C GLU A 180 -9.74 1.04 -8.40
N ALA A 181 -9.27 -0.13 -7.97
CA ALA A 181 -9.99 -0.96 -7.01
C ALA A 181 -10.13 -0.28 -5.62
N ALA A 182 -9.19 0.59 -5.27
CA ALA A 182 -9.14 1.25 -3.97
C ALA A 182 -9.92 2.57 -3.88
N ASN A 183 -10.21 3.22 -5.02
CA ASN A 183 -10.71 4.59 -5.05
C ASN A 183 -11.95 4.76 -5.94
N PRO A 184 -12.87 5.68 -5.58
CA PRO A 184 -13.90 6.15 -6.49
C PRO A 184 -13.27 6.83 -7.73
N PRO A 185 -13.79 6.62 -8.94
CA PRO A 185 -13.22 7.17 -10.17
C PRO A 185 -13.04 8.70 -10.14
N GLU A 186 -13.94 9.42 -9.48
CA GLU A 186 -13.90 10.88 -9.38
C GLU A 186 -12.69 11.42 -8.59
N VAL A 187 -12.12 10.63 -7.68
CA VAL A 187 -10.96 11.04 -6.86
C VAL A 187 -9.64 10.77 -7.58
N ILE A 188 -9.61 9.79 -8.48
CA ILE A 188 -8.42 9.37 -9.23
C ILE A 188 -8.44 9.81 -10.68
N ALA A 189 -9.35 10.72 -11.07
CA ALA A 189 -9.53 11.12 -12.47
C ALA A 189 -8.22 11.58 -13.13
N GLU A 190 -7.43 12.42 -12.45
CA GLU A 190 -6.13 12.91 -12.96
C GLU A 190 -5.09 11.79 -13.06
N PHE A 191 -5.06 10.89 -12.08
CA PHE A 191 -4.18 9.71 -12.10
C PHE A 191 -4.54 8.78 -13.27
N ALA A 192 -5.83 8.51 -13.46
CA ALA A 192 -6.34 7.63 -14.51
C ALA A 192 -6.12 8.24 -15.90
N GLU A 193 -6.29 9.54 -16.07
CA GLU A 193 -6.00 10.25 -17.33
C GLU A 193 -4.51 10.13 -17.70
N HIS A 194 -3.61 10.29 -16.74
CA HIS A 194 -2.17 10.12 -16.96
C HIS A 194 -1.82 8.70 -17.41
N HIS A 195 -2.33 7.68 -16.72
CA HIS A 195 -2.00 6.27 -17.03
C HIS A 195 -2.69 5.75 -18.30
N ALA A 196 -3.81 6.34 -18.72
CA ALA A 196 -4.45 6.01 -20.00
C ALA A 196 -3.71 6.57 -21.23
N ALA A 197 -2.78 7.52 -21.02
CA ALA A 197 -2.03 8.19 -22.08
C ALA A 197 -0.66 7.55 -22.39
N LEU A 198 -0.26 6.52 -21.63
CA LEU A 198 0.99 5.75 -21.78
C LEU A 198 0.78 4.51 -22.67
#